data_AF-A0A966M7T9-F1
#
_entry.id   AF-A0A966M7T9-F1
#
_cell.length_a   1.000
_cell.length_b   1.000
_cell.length_c   1.000
_cell.angle_alpha   90.00
_cell.angle_beta   90.00
_cell.angle_gamma   90.00
#
_symmetry.space_group_name_H-M   'P 1'
#
loop_
_entity.id
_entity.type
_entity.pdbx_description
1 polymer ?
#
loop_
_entity_poly.entity_id
_entity_poly.type
_entity_poly.pdbx_seq_one_letter_code
_entity_poly.pdbx_strand_id
1 'polypeptide(L)'
;MKGKIMFKKFYRAMILSRAASAANETLKTLSDRQLDDMGLSRATFVSEIVNSVRKDLDTAENSPSTRQMINQIINPNLAGSV
;
A
#
# COMPACT_ATOMS: atom_id res chain seq x y z
N MET A 1 -9.70 -18.62 11.32
CA MET A 1 -9.07 -17.32 10.93
C MET A 1 -9.70 -16.65 9.68
N LYS A 2 -10.99 -16.88 9.35
CA LYS A 2 -11.63 -16.27 8.16
C LYS A 2 -12.00 -14.78 8.33
N GLY A 3 -12.41 -14.36 9.54
CA GLY A 3 -12.85 -12.99 9.82
C GLY A 3 -11.75 -11.92 9.69
N LYS A 4 -10.53 -12.20 10.18
CA LYS A 4 -9.39 -11.27 10.07
C LYS A 4 -9.00 -10.98 8.61
N ILE A 5 -9.05 -11.99 7.74
CA ILE A 5 -8.73 -11.86 6.31
C ILE A 5 -9.77 -10.99 5.62
N MET A 6 -11.05 -11.18 5.92
CA MET A 6 -12.13 -10.38 5.34
C MET A 6 -12.09 -8.92 5.80
N PHE A 7 -11.84 -8.67 7.09
CA PHE A 7 -11.70 -7.31 7.62
C PHE A 7 -10.54 -6.55 6.95
N LYS A 8 -9.39 -7.21 6.78
CA LYS A 8 -8.22 -6.63 6.09
C LYS A 8 -8.55 -6.23 4.65
N LYS A 9 -9.25 -7.11 3.90
CA LYS A 9 -9.69 -6.83 2.52
C LYS A 9 -10.66 -5.66 2.45
N PHE A 10 -11.62 -5.59 3.37
CA PHE A 10 -12.56 -4.47 3.45
C PHE A 10 -11.84 -3.15 3.73
N TYR A 11 -10.96 -3.13 4.73
CA TYR A 11 -10.18 -1.94 5.08
C TYR A 11 -9.28 -1.48 3.92
N ARG A 12 -8.65 -2.43 3.21
CA ARG A 12 -7.88 -2.15 2.00
C ARG A 12 -8.74 -1.52 0.90
N ALA A 13 -9.93 -2.05 0.65
CA ALA A 13 -10.86 -1.46 -0.33
C ALA A 13 -11.29 -0.04 0.07
N MET A 14 -11.50 0.20 1.37
CA MET A 14 -11.80 1.53 1.91
C MET A 14 -10.65 2.52 1.68
N ILE A 15 -9.40 2.12 1.91
CA ILE A 15 -8.24 2.99 1.64
C ILE A 15 -8.13 3.32 0.16
N LEU A 16 -8.27 2.31 -0.72
CA LEU A 16 -8.18 2.53 -2.16
C LEU A 16 -9.29 3.45 -2.69
N SER A 17 -10.51 3.33 -2.17
CA SER A 17 -11.60 4.24 -2.54
C SER A 17 -11.35 5.67 -2.06
N ARG A 18 -10.80 5.84 -0.85
CA ARG A 18 -10.36 7.14 -0.33
C ARG A 18 -9.24 7.75 -1.19
N ALA A 19 -8.26 6.96 -1.61
CA ALA A 19 -7.19 7.40 -2.50
C ALA A 19 -7.75 7.87 -3.86
N ALA A 20 -8.65 7.09 -4.46
CA ALA A 20 -9.31 7.47 -5.71
C ALA A 20 -10.12 8.77 -5.58
N SER A 21 -10.85 8.93 -4.47
CA SER A 21 -11.63 10.15 -4.21
C SER A 21 -10.72 11.37 -4.04
N ALA A 22 -9.63 11.25 -3.26
CA ALA A 22 -8.68 12.33 -3.07
C ALA A 22 -7.98 12.69 -4.39
N ALA A 23 -7.54 11.69 -5.17
CA ALA A 23 -6.93 11.90 -6.48
C ALA A 23 -7.88 12.61 -7.46
N ASN A 24 -9.17 12.28 -7.45
CA ASN A 24 -10.17 12.99 -8.27
C ASN A 24 -10.31 14.46 -7.88
N GLU A 25 -10.35 14.78 -6.57
CA GLU A 25 -10.40 16.17 -6.12
C GLU A 25 -9.12 16.93 -6.46
N THR A 26 -7.95 16.31 -6.29
CA THR A 26 -6.67 16.91 -6.69
C THR A 26 -6.59 17.13 -8.20
N LEU A 27 -7.10 16.20 -9.01
CA LEU A 27 -7.07 16.33 -10.47
C LEU A 27 -7.85 17.55 -10.97
N LYS A 28 -8.89 17.99 -10.25
CA LYS A 28 -9.66 19.20 -10.58
C LYS A 28 -8.84 20.48 -10.42
N THR A 29 -7.84 20.48 -9.53
CA THR A 29 -6.99 21.65 -9.27
C THR A 29 -5.71 21.65 -10.09
N LEU A 30 -5.40 20.55 -10.79
CA LEU A 30 -4.23 20.42 -11.65
C LEU A 30 -4.51 20.87 -13.08
N SER A 31 -3.59 21.66 -13.64
CA SER A 31 -3.55 22.03 -15.05
C SER A 31 -2.94 20.92 -15.91
N ASP A 32 -3.24 20.92 -17.20
CA ASP A 32 -2.72 19.91 -18.13
C ASP A 32 -1.20 19.97 -18.24
N ARG A 33 -0.60 21.17 -18.15
CA ARG A 33 0.85 21.35 -18.11
C ARG A 33 1.47 20.73 -16.86
N GLN A 34 0.87 20.90 -15.68
CA GLN A 34 1.37 20.25 -14.46
C GLN A 34 1.29 18.73 -14.55
N LEU A 35 0.23 18.20 -15.19
CA LEU A 35 0.12 16.77 -15.45
C LEU A 35 1.22 16.31 -16.40
N ASP A 36 1.46 17.05 -17.48
CA ASP A 36 2.51 16.76 -18.47
C ASP A 36 3.92 16.83 -17.86
N ASP A 37 4.18 17.83 -17.00
CA ASP A 37 5.43 17.96 -16.23
C ASP A 37 5.66 16.75 -15.30
N MET A 38 4.60 16.07 -14.86
CA MET A 38 4.66 14.81 -14.10
C MET A 38 4.70 13.56 -14.99
N GLY A 39 4.61 13.70 -16.31
CA GLY A 39 4.48 12.58 -17.26
C GLY A 39 3.12 11.87 -17.17
N LEU A 40 2.09 12.57 -16.68
CA LEU A 40 0.74 12.04 -16.46
C LEU A 40 -0.27 12.77 -17.35
N SER A 41 -1.42 12.14 -17.54
CA SER A 41 -2.57 12.74 -18.22
C SER A 41 -3.77 12.74 -17.28
N ARG A 42 -4.82 13.51 -17.61
CA ARG A 42 -6.08 13.44 -16.85
C ARG A 42 -6.67 12.03 -16.79
N ALA A 43 -6.47 11.24 -17.84
CA ALA A 43 -6.95 9.87 -17.93
C ALA A 43 -6.16 8.90 -17.04
N THR A 44 -4.88 9.19 -16.78
CA THR A 44 -3.98 8.26 -16.07
C THR A 44 -3.70 8.67 -14.63
N PHE A 45 -3.85 9.95 -14.27
CA PHE A 45 -3.49 10.46 -12.94
C PHE A 45 -4.13 9.66 -11.80
N VAL A 46 -5.45 9.48 -11.83
CA VAL A 46 -6.17 8.79 -10.75
C VAL A 46 -5.75 7.32 -10.66
N SER A 47 -5.60 6.62 -11.79
CA SER A 47 -5.18 5.22 -11.77
C SER A 47 -3.76 5.06 -11.24
N GLU A 48 -2.83 5.95 -11.61
CA GLU A 48 -1.46 5.93 -11.12
C GLU A 48 -1.38 6.15 -9.61
N ILE A 49 -2.12 7.11 -9.06
CA ILE A 49 -2.17 7.33 -7.60
C ILE A 49 -2.74 6.11 -6.87
N VAL A 50 -3.85 5.54 -7.37
CA VAL A 50 -4.46 4.35 -6.75
C VAL A 50 -3.52 3.14 -6.84
N ASN A 51 -2.80 2.97 -7.95
CA ASN A 51 -1.82 1.91 -8.13
C ASN A 51 -0.62 2.07 -7.19
N SER A 52 -0.14 3.30 -6.99
CA SER A 52 0.92 3.61 -6.03
C SER A 52 0.50 3.21 -4.60
N VAL A 53 -0.66 3.67 -4.14
CA VAL A 53 -1.19 3.30 -2.82
C VAL A 53 -1.41 1.79 -2.70
N ARG A 54 -1.88 1.13 -3.77
CA ARG A 54 -2.03 -0.32 -3.80
C ARG A 54 -0.69 -1.03 -3.58
N LYS A 55 0.37 -0.56 -4.23
CA LYS A 55 1.73 -1.10 -4.10
C LYS A 55 2.30 -0.89 -2.70
N ASP A 56 2.04 0.26 -2.08
CA ASP A 56 2.44 0.53 -0.70
C ASP A 56 1.76 -0.42 0.28
N LEU A 57 0.45 -0.65 0.10
CA LEU A 57 -0.30 -1.62 0.89
C LEU A 57 0.24 -3.04 0.67
N ASP A 58 0.47 -3.46 -0.56
CA ASP A 58 1.05 -4.78 -0.85
C ASP A 58 2.45 -4.93 -0.24
N THR A 59 3.28 -3.89 -0.27
CA THR A 59 4.61 -3.91 0.37
C THR A 59 4.47 -4.07 1.88
N ALA A 60 3.60 -3.28 2.52
CA ALA A 60 3.32 -3.37 3.94
C ALA A 60 2.76 -4.73 4.37
N GLU A 61 1.99 -5.40 3.50
CA GLU A 61 1.50 -6.75 3.76
C GLU A 61 2.59 -7.82 3.69
N ASN A 62 3.60 -7.64 2.83
CA ASN A 62 4.69 -8.58 2.63
C ASN A 62 5.89 -8.32 3.57
N SER A 63 5.92 -7.18 4.26
CA SER A 63 6.91 -6.89 5.30
C SER A 63 6.82 -7.91 6.43
N PRO A 64 7.89 -8.67 6.73
CA PRO A 64 7.89 -9.56 7.88
C PRO A 64 7.67 -8.73 9.14
N SER A 65 6.75 -9.18 10.00
CA SER A 65 6.56 -8.54 11.30
C SER A 65 7.89 -8.57 12.07
N THR A 66 8.14 -7.57 12.92
CA THR A 66 9.33 -7.53 13.79
C THR A 66 9.54 -8.86 14.54
N ARG A 67 8.44 -9.51 14.93
CA ARG A 67 8.46 -10.83 15.58
C ARG A 67 8.93 -11.95 14.65
N GLN A 68 8.52 -11.94 13.38
CA GLN A 68 9.01 -12.87 12.36
C GLN A 68 10.48 -12.63 12.02
N MET A 69 10.91 -11.37 11.95
CA MET A 69 12.32 -11.02 11.77
C MET A 69 13.18 -11.52 12.94
N ILE A 70 12.73 -11.30 14.19
CA ILE A 70 13.40 -11.83 15.39
C ILE A 70 13.51 -13.37 15.33
N ASN A 71 12.45 -14.08 14.96
CA ASN A 71 12.48 -15.54 14.83
C ASN A 71 13.40 -16.04 13.70
N GLN A 72 13.67 -15.23 12.66
CA GLN A 72 14.64 -15.56 11.62
C GLN A 72 16.09 -15.34 12.08
N ILE A 73 16.31 -14.36 12.96
CA ILE A 73 17.63 -14.03 13.52
C ILE A 73 18.02 -15.02 14.61
N ILE A 74 17.06 -15.43 15.45
CA ILE A 74 17.28 -16.40 16.52
C ILE A 74 17.17 -17.80 15.90
N ASN A 75 18.31 -18.40 15.56
CA ASN A 75 18.36 -19.83 15.28
C ASN A 75 17.93 -20.60 16.55
N PRO A 76 16.84 -21.38 16.52
CA PRO A 76 16.39 -22.12 17.70
C PRO A 76 17.45 -23.09 18.25
N ASN A 77 18.41 -23.52 17.41
CA ASN A 77 19.50 -24.40 17.82
C ASN A 77 20.61 -23.68 18.62
N LEU A 78 20.62 -22.34 18.68
CA LEU A 78 21.57 -21.56 19.49
C LEU A 78 20.94 -21.04 20.80
N ALA A 79 19.61 -20.98 20.89
CA ALA A 79 18.91 -20.47 22.08
C ALA A 79 18.93 -21.45 23.29
N GLY A 80 19.41 -22.68 23.08
CA GLY A 80 19.52 -23.72 24.10
C GLY A 80 20.94 -24.25 24.32
N SER A 81 21.97 -23.67 23.71
CA SER A 81 23.36 -24.05 24.00
C SER A 81 23.83 -23.28 25.24
N VAL A 82 23.50 -23.81 26.41
CA VAL A 82 24.15 -23.49 27.69
C VAL A 82 24.71 -24.76 28.29
#